data_AF-A0A1I2TZM1-F1
#
_entry.id   AF-A0A1I2TZM1-F1
#
_cell.length_a   1.000
_cell.length_b   1.000
_cell.length_c   1.000
_cell.angle_alpha   90.00
_cell.angle_beta   90.00
_cell.angle_gamma   90.00
#
_symmetry.space_group_name_H-M   'P 1'
#
loop_
_entity.id
_entity.type
_entity.pdbx_description
1 polymer ?
#
loop_
_entity_poly.entity_id
_entity_poly.type
_entity_poly.pdbx_seq_one_letter_code
_entity_poly.pdbx_strand_id
1 'polypeptide(L)'
;MKFTGKKTMIVAFIVVFMAVVSALFFIVRNNSQNVKGKSANTKYSKEIFAMDTYMVLQAYGDNAKPALEKAEKEIKKLDNLLDSSKLSSQVYELNSKKEGKVSDDLLNLLKSSKKINKLSNGSFDISIFPVMNEWGFISKDFKVPEKTKLEELLKNVDESQLEIDEKNHYVKFKNPQMEIDLGGIAKGYASQKVMEIFKKYNVTSGIVSLGGNVQTYKAKPDGSSYKVGIQNPNENSEDFLGIISVKGKTVITSGGYERYFEKDGKRYHHILNPKTGYPSESGIKSVTIVSKDGTYRGSGKGFAGRITVEITIKNKTITSIKIVENQGDNDPYFSSAKGVLKEVVSKQSTNVDTVSGATFSSKGMLEAVNNALAKAKSANGNHKNNNSNDKNHGGSASDTTVTDNNTDENKKHIDQKYKDGVYEATVVCGPKNGGAFKPYNLHVKVTIEGGKITDITEINGSGEQYISADSRFISWAVNGKGNEISVVEQIKALKDINNISNGNVDAVSRATYSSKAIVIAVFEAVEQAKVE
;
A
#
# COMPACT_ATOMS: atom_id res chain seq x y z
N MET A 1 -64.61 14.84 -62.16
CA MET A 1 -63.27 14.24 -62.11
C MET A 1 -63.27 13.18 -61.01
N LYS A 2 -63.46 11.89 -61.35
CA LYS A 2 -63.57 10.78 -60.40
C LYS A 2 -62.18 10.43 -59.86
N PHE A 3 -61.84 10.86 -58.65
CA PHE A 3 -60.66 10.35 -57.96
C PHE A 3 -60.93 8.91 -57.50
N THR A 4 -60.07 8.02 -57.95
CA THR A 4 -60.13 6.57 -57.83
C THR A 4 -59.97 6.11 -56.38
N GLY A 5 -60.94 5.35 -55.86
CA GLY A 5 -60.99 4.85 -54.47
C GLY A 5 -59.80 4.00 -54.01
N LYS A 6 -58.89 3.61 -54.91
CA LYS A 6 -57.63 2.95 -54.56
C LYS A 6 -56.62 3.89 -53.90
N LYS A 7 -56.54 5.17 -54.28
CA LYS A 7 -55.54 6.10 -53.71
C LYS A 7 -55.87 6.52 -52.28
N THR A 8 -57.15 6.75 -51.99
CA THR A 8 -57.63 7.09 -50.63
C THR A 8 -57.46 5.93 -49.66
N MET A 9 -57.66 4.69 -50.11
CA MET A 9 -57.47 3.50 -49.28
C MET A 9 -56.00 3.26 -48.94
N ILE A 10 -55.07 3.50 -49.87
CA ILE A 10 -53.62 3.37 -49.64
C ILE A 10 -53.13 4.41 -48.61
N VAL A 11 -53.60 5.67 -48.72
CA VAL A 11 -53.22 6.72 -47.75
C VAL A 11 -53.74 6.40 -46.35
N ALA A 12 -54.99 5.91 -46.22
CA ALA A 12 -55.54 5.49 -44.93
C ALA A 12 -54.72 4.34 -44.31
N PHE A 13 -54.28 3.38 -45.13
CA PHE A 13 -53.49 2.24 -44.65
C PHE A 13 -52.10 2.67 -44.16
N ILE A 14 -51.44 3.62 -44.86
CA ILE A 14 -50.14 4.15 -44.45
C ILE A 14 -50.24 4.92 -43.14
N VAL A 15 -51.30 5.71 -42.94
CA VAL A 15 -51.51 6.47 -41.70
C VAL A 15 -51.75 5.54 -40.50
N VAL A 16 -52.58 4.50 -40.68
CA VAL A 16 -52.82 3.50 -39.63
C VAL A 16 -51.54 2.72 -39.33
N PHE A 17 -50.78 2.34 -40.36
CA PHE A 17 -49.51 1.64 -40.18
C PHE A 17 -48.47 2.50 -39.42
N MET A 18 -48.32 3.78 -39.75
CA MET A 18 -47.43 4.68 -39.01
C MET A 18 -47.87 4.90 -37.56
N ALA A 19 -49.17 4.95 -37.29
CA ALA A 19 -49.70 5.07 -35.93
C ALA A 19 -49.39 3.81 -35.09
N VAL A 20 -49.54 2.62 -35.68
CA VAL A 20 -49.21 1.34 -35.01
C VAL A 20 -47.70 1.22 -34.76
N VAL A 21 -46.86 1.59 -35.74
CA VAL A 21 -45.40 1.59 -35.56
C VAL A 21 -44.97 2.58 -34.48
N SER A 22 -45.56 3.78 -34.45
CA SER A 22 -45.27 4.78 -33.41
C SER A 22 -45.71 4.32 -32.03
N ALA A 23 -46.87 3.67 -31.91
CA ALA A 23 -47.35 3.09 -30.67
C ALA A 23 -46.46 1.95 -30.18
N LEU A 24 -46.02 1.05 -31.09
CA LEU A 24 -45.06 0.00 -30.79
C LEU A 24 -43.71 0.57 -30.34
N PHE A 25 -43.22 1.63 -31.01
CA PHE A 25 -41.98 2.30 -30.63
C PHE A 25 -42.10 2.97 -29.25
N PHE A 26 -43.27 3.54 -28.94
CA PHE A 26 -43.55 4.14 -27.63
C PHE A 26 -43.63 3.08 -26.53
N ILE A 27 -44.28 1.94 -26.78
CA ILE A 27 -44.36 0.80 -25.85
C ILE A 27 -42.96 0.22 -25.58
N VAL A 28 -42.15 0.01 -26.63
CA VAL A 28 -40.77 -0.49 -26.49
C VAL A 28 -39.89 0.51 -25.73
N ARG A 29 -40.04 1.82 -25.99
CA ARG A 29 -39.29 2.87 -25.28
C ARG A 29 -39.71 2.99 -23.82
N ASN A 30 -41.01 2.88 -23.52
CA ASN A 30 -41.53 2.96 -22.15
C ASN A 30 -41.17 1.72 -21.32
N ASN A 31 -41.17 0.52 -21.93
CA ASN A 31 -40.61 -0.69 -21.31
C ASN A 31 -39.10 -0.61 -21.10
N SER A 32 -38.34 -0.03 -22.05
CA SER A 32 -36.89 0.15 -21.90
C SER A 32 -36.52 1.13 -20.78
N GLN A 33 -37.34 2.16 -20.53
CA GLN A 33 -37.14 3.11 -19.43
C GLN A 33 -37.56 2.52 -18.07
N ASN A 34 -38.65 1.74 -18.00
CA ASN A 34 -39.09 1.09 -16.76
C ASN A 34 -38.20 -0.10 -16.31
N VAL A 35 -37.51 -0.76 -17.23
CA VAL A 35 -36.59 -1.87 -16.90
C VAL A 35 -35.24 -1.38 -16.35
N LYS A 36 -34.77 -0.20 -16.77
CA LYS A 36 -33.46 0.33 -16.34
C LYS A 36 -33.38 0.71 -14.85
N GLY A 37 -34.51 0.94 -14.18
CA GLY A 37 -34.54 1.34 -12.76
C GLY A 37 -34.63 0.20 -11.75
N LYS A 38 -35.27 -0.94 -12.10
CA LYS A 38 -35.45 -2.09 -11.18
C LYS A 38 -34.25 -3.04 -11.14
N SER A 39 -33.55 -3.18 -12.26
CA SER A 39 -32.49 -4.19 -12.47
C SER A 39 -31.23 -3.92 -11.63
N ALA A 40 -30.77 -2.67 -11.58
CA ALA A 40 -29.52 -2.28 -10.91
C ALA A 40 -29.52 -2.46 -9.38
N ASN A 41 -30.70 -2.48 -8.76
CA ASN A 41 -30.87 -2.52 -7.30
C ASN A 41 -31.15 -3.93 -6.75
N THR A 42 -31.35 -4.93 -7.62
CA THR A 42 -31.64 -6.30 -7.17
C THR A 42 -30.44 -6.86 -6.43
N LYS A 43 -30.62 -7.19 -5.14
CA LYS A 43 -29.57 -7.73 -4.25
C LYS A 43 -29.61 -9.25 -4.23
N TYR A 44 -28.43 -9.86 -4.33
CA TYR A 44 -28.22 -11.28 -4.04
C TYR A 44 -27.15 -11.42 -2.95
N SER A 45 -27.26 -12.49 -2.16
CA SER A 45 -26.31 -12.83 -1.11
C SER A 45 -25.92 -14.30 -1.23
N LYS A 46 -24.69 -14.61 -0.81
CA LYS A 46 -24.18 -15.97 -0.73
C LYS A 46 -23.32 -16.11 0.51
N GLU A 47 -23.59 -17.16 1.27
CA GLU A 47 -22.79 -17.57 2.42
C GLU A 47 -21.95 -18.80 2.03
N ILE A 48 -20.68 -18.79 2.44
CA ILE A 48 -19.70 -19.80 2.07
C ILE A 48 -18.85 -20.10 3.30
N PHE A 49 -18.59 -21.38 3.57
CA PHE A 49 -17.53 -21.79 4.50
C PHE A 49 -16.33 -22.27 3.68
N ALA A 50 -15.19 -21.59 3.83
CA ALA A 50 -13.93 -21.88 3.14
C ALA A 50 -12.79 -21.16 3.89
N MET A 51 -11.54 -21.59 3.73
CA MET A 51 -10.35 -21.01 4.37
C MET A 51 -10.53 -20.88 5.89
N ASP A 52 -11.13 -21.91 6.49
CA ASP A 52 -11.52 -22.00 7.91
C ASP A 52 -12.34 -20.81 8.44
N THR A 53 -13.17 -20.19 7.59
CA THR A 53 -14.02 -19.09 8.04
C THR A 53 -15.36 -19.05 7.30
N TYR A 54 -16.36 -18.47 7.96
CA TYR A 54 -17.57 -18.03 7.28
C TYR A 54 -17.29 -16.78 6.45
N MET A 55 -17.85 -16.77 5.24
CA MET A 55 -17.70 -15.72 4.26
C MET A 55 -19.09 -15.30 3.78
N VAL A 56 -19.31 -14.00 3.64
CA VAL A 56 -20.56 -13.43 3.15
C VAL A 56 -20.27 -12.56 1.94
N LEU A 57 -20.87 -12.89 0.80
CA LEU A 57 -20.74 -12.14 -0.43
C LEU A 57 -22.11 -11.56 -0.80
N GLN A 58 -22.17 -10.27 -1.08
CA GLN A 58 -23.36 -9.59 -1.56
C GLN A 58 -23.05 -8.85 -2.86
N ALA A 59 -23.94 -8.96 -3.83
CA ALA A 59 -23.81 -8.32 -5.13
C ALA A 59 -25.15 -7.76 -5.60
N TYR A 60 -25.10 -6.70 -6.39
CA TYR A 60 -26.27 -6.00 -6.92
C TYR A 60 -26.22 -5.95 -8.46
N GLY A 61 -27.39 -6.03 -9.09
CA GLY A 61 -27.55 -5.95 -10.55
C GLY A 61 -27.90 -7.30 -11.19
N ASP A 62 -28.22 -7.26 -12.49
CA ASP A 62 -28.77 -8.42 -13.21
C ASP A 62 -27.85 -9.64 -13.22
N ASN A 63 -26.54 -9.43 -13.27
CA ASN A 63 -25.54 -10.49 -13.29
C ASN A 63 -24.99 -10.83 -11.91
N ALA A 64 -25.57 -10.31 -10.83
CA ALA A 64 -25.09 -10.54 -9.47
C ALA A 64 -25.16 -12.01 -9.06
N LYS A 65 -26.29 -12.69 -9.33
CA LYS A 65 -26.44 -14.12 -9.00
C LYS A 65 -25.37 -15.01 -9.67
N PRO A 66 -25.21 -15.01 -11.01
CA PRO A 66 -24.18 -15.84 -11.64
C PRO A 66 -22.76 -15.42 -11.26
N ALA A 67 -22.52 -14.14 -10.95
CA ALA A 67 -21.22 -13.69 -10.42
C ALA A 67 -20.92 -14.29 -9.04
N LEU A 68 -21.91 -14.36 -8.14
CA LEU A 68 -21.76 -14.97 -6.82
C LEU A 68 -21.51 -16.48 -6.92
N GLU A 69 -22.18 -17.19 -7.83
CA GLU A 69 -21.94 -18.62 -8.08
C GLU A 69 -20.52 -18.87 -8.61
N LYS A 70 -20.03 -18.01 -9.51
CA LYS A 70 -18.65 -18.10 -9.99
C LYS A 70 -17.64 -17.74 -8.89
N ALA A 71 -17.94 -16.75 -8.06
CA ALA A 71 -17.12 -16.35 -6.92
C ALA A 71 -17.00 -17.48 -5.89
N GLU A 72 -18.09 -18.16 -5.57
CA GLU A 72 -18.07 -19.33 -4.68
C GLU A 72 -17.15 -20.44 -5.21
N LYS A 73 -17.28 -20.78 -6.49
CA LYS A 73 -16.42 -21.79 -7.12
C LYS A 73 -14.95 -21.40 -7.08
N GLU A 74 -14.64 -20.11 -7.29
CA GLU A 74 -13.26 -19.62 -7.23
C GLU A 74 -12.70 -19.65 -5.82
N ILE A 75 -13.47 -19.23 -4.81
CA ILE A 75 -13.07 -19.31 -3.39
C ILE A 75 -12.79 -20.76 -3.00
N LYS A 76 -13.69 -21.70 -3.31
CA LYS A 76 -13.50 -23.13 -3.00
C LYS A 76 -12.31 -23.74 -3.73
N LYS A 77 -12.04 -23.31 -4.97
CA LYS A 77 -10.83 -23.70 -5.71
C LYS A 77 -9.58 -23.21 -4.98
N LEU A 78 -9.53 -21.93 -4.59
CA LEU A 78 -8.37 -21.35 -3.90
C LEU A 78 -8.15 -21.96 -2.53
N ASP A 79 -9.23 -22.22 -1.79
CA ASP A 79 -9.20 -22.92 -0.49
C ASP A 79 -8.51 -24.28 -0.62
N ASN A 80 -8.96 -25.11 -1.58
CA ASN A 80 -8.33 -26.41 -1.84
C ASN A 80 -6.88 -26.31 -2.32
N LEU A 81 -6.52 -25.26 -3.04
CA LEU A 81 -5.21 -25.09 -3.65
C LEU A 81 -4.16 -24.60 -2.65
N LEU A 82 -4.55 -23.70 -1.75
CA LEU A 82 -3.66 -22.91 -0.90
C LEU A 82 -3.51 -23.42 0.54
N ASP A 83 -4.32 -24.40 0.96
CA ASP A 83 -4.28 -24.98 2.30
C ASP A 83 -2.94 -25.69 2.57
N SER A 84 -2.21 -25.29 3.61
CA SER A 84 -0.89 -25.84 3.93
C SER A 84 -0.94 -27.22 4.60
N SER A 85 -2.11 -27.67 5.09
CA SER A 85 -2.33 -28.93 5.81
C SER A 85 -3.02 -30.02 4.99
N LYS A 86 -3.67 -29.63 3.89
CA LYS A 86 -4.44 -30.55 3.05
C LYS A 86 -3.57 -31.29 2.04
N LEU A 87 -3.49 -32.62 2.16
CA LEU A 87 -2.67 -33.49 1.31
C LEU A 87 -2.84 -33.28 -0.20
N SER A 88 -4.05 -32.90 -0.65
CA SER A 88 -4.35 -32.69 -2.07
C SER A 88 -4.09 -31.26 -2.56
N SER A 89 -3.63 -30.36 -1.69
CA SER A 89 -3.32 -28.99 -2.05
C SER A 89 -1.95 -28.87 -2.73
N GLN A 90 -1.80 -27.82 -3.54
CA GLN A 90 -0.53 -27.55 -4.20
C GLN A 90 0.51 -27.03 -3.20
N VAL A 91 0.09 -26.33 -2.14
CA VAL A 91 1.00 -25.84 -1.09
C VAL A 91 1.57 -26.99 -0.26
N TYR A 92 0.75 -27.97 0.11
CA TYR A 92 1.20 -29.17 0.82
C TYR A 92 2.17 -29.98 -0.04
N GLU A 93 1.84 -30.19 -1.32
CA GLU A 93 2.72 -30.87 -2.26
C GLU A 93 4.07 -30.16 -2.39
N LEU A 94 4.05 -28.82 -2.51
CA LEU A 94 5.26 -28.01 -2.61
C LEU A 94 6.10 -28.06 -1.31
N ASN A 95 5.46 -27.98 -0.14
CA ASN A 95 6.11 -28.18 1.15
C ASN A 95 6.73 -29.57 1.27
N SER A 96 6.09 -30.61 0.72
CA SER A 96 6.60 -31.98 0.78
C SER A 96 7.77 -32.22 -0.17
N LYS A 97 7.64 -31.77 -1.43
CA LYS A 97 8.63 -32.00 -2.49
C LYS A 97 9.79 -31.02 -2.45
N LYS A 98 9.63 -29.87 -1.78
CA LYS A 98 10.59 -28.75 -1.71
C LYS A 98 10.87 -28.08 -3.05
N GLU A 99 10.27 -28.54 -4.14
CA GLU A 99 10.27 -27.89 -5.45
C GLU A 99 9.12 -28.42 -6.31
N GLY A 100 8.74 -27.65 -7.34
CA GLY A 100 7.69 -28.08 -8.26
C GLY A 100 7.15 -26.97 -9.15
N LYS A 101 6.36 -27.38 -10.15
CA LYS A 101 5.56 -26.45 -10.94
C LYS A 101 4.37 -25.97 -10.13
N VAL A 102 4.09 -24.68 -10.20
CA VAL A 102 3.01 -24.02 -9.48
C VAL A 102 1.98 -23.44 -10.44
N SER A 103 0.73 -23.33 -9.99
CA SER A 103 -0.32 -22.64 -10.74
C SER A 103 -0.05 -21.13 -10.79
N ASP A 104 -0.66 -20.44 -11.75
CA ASP A 104 -0.59 -18.97 -11.83
C ASP A 104 -1.06 -18.30 -10.54
N ASP A 105 -2.07 -18.89 -9.88
CA ASP A 105 -2.61 -18.35 -8.64
C ASP A 105 -1.56 -18.43 -7.52
N LEU A 106 -0.92 -19.58 -7.34
CA LEU A 106 0.14 -19.75 -6.35
C LEU A 106 1.37 -18.90 -6.69
N LEU A 107 1.81 -18.89 -7.96
CA LEU A 107 2.94 -18.06 -8.41
C LEU A 107 2.73 -16.58 -8.08
N ASN A 108 1.56 -16.03 -8.40
CA ASN A 108 1.23 -14.63 -8.11
C ASN A 108 1.21 -14.33 -6.61
N LEU A 109 0.74 -15.29 -5.81
CA LEU A 109 0.69 -15.15 -4.37
C LEU A 109 2.08 -15.18 -3.74
N LEU A 110 2.95 -16.10 -4.17
CA LEU A 110 4.36 -16.19 -3.73
C LEU A 110 5.16 -14.95 -4.13
N LYS A 111 4.93 -14.41 -5.33
CA LYS A 111 5.55 -13.13 -5.72
C LYS A 111 5.08 -11.97 -4.84
N SER A 112 3.81 -11.98 -4.44
CA SER A 112 3.25 -10.96 -3.56
C SER A 112 3.78 -11.09 -2.14
N SER A 113 3.94 -12.30 -1.62
CA SER A 113 4.51 -12.55 -0.29
C SER A 113 5.96 -12.09 -0.21
N LYS A 114 6.83 -12.48 -1.17
CA LYS A 114 8.24 -12.03 -1.21
C LYS A 114 8.36 -10.51 -1.20
N LYS A 115 7.45 -9.82 -1.88
CA LYS A 115 7.41 -8.35 -1.87
C LYS A 115 7.05 -7.79 -0.49
N ILE A 116 6.05 -8.36 0.17
CA ILE A 116 5.59 -7.90 1.49
C ILE A 116 6.64 -8.22 2.55
N ASN A 117 7.28 -9.39 2.50
CA ASN A 117 8.39 -9.75 3.37
C ASN A 117 9.53 -8.73 3.28
N LYS A 118 9.96 -8.38 2.06
CA LYS A 118 10.96 -7.34 1.85
C LYS A 118 10.53 -5.97 2.39
N LEU A 119 9.28 -5.56 2.15
CA LEU A 119 8.77 -4.26 2.61
C LEU A 119 8.59 -4.19 4.14
N SER A 120 8.41 -5.33 4.79
CA SER A 120 8.21 -5.45 6.24
C SER A 120 9.48 -5.84 6.99
N ASN A 121 10.63 -5.90 6.32
CA ASN A 121 11.90 -6.38 6.86
C ASN A 121 11.75 -7.75 7.58
N GLY A 122 11.02 -8.67 6.95
CA GLY A 122 10.79 -10.03 7.47
C GLY A 122 9.71 -10.14 8.54
N SER A 123 9.01 -9.06 8.90
CA SER A 123 7.93 -9.11 9.91
C SER A 123 6.70 -9.89 9.41
N PHE A 124 6.48 -9.91 8.10
CA PHE A 124 5.59 -10.86 7.43
C PHE A 124 6.45 -11.88 6.67
N ASP A 125 6.36 -13.14 7.04
CA ASP A 125 7.12 -14.22 6.41
C ASP A 125 6.25 -15.47 6.26
N ILE A 126 6.02 -15.91 5.03
CA ILE A 126 5.20 -17.11 4.78
C ILE A 126 5.94 -18.40 5.16
N SER A 127 7.26 -18.37 5.32
CA SER A 127 8.04 -19.54 5.73
C SER A 127 7.95 -19.87 7.22
N ILE A 128 7.08 -19.17 7.96
CA ILE A 128 6.80 -19.39 9.38
C ILE A 128 6.10 -20.72 9.68
N PHE A 129 5.72 -21.50 8.65
CA PHE A 129 4.95 -22.74 8.81
C PHE A 129 5.52 -23.72 9.84
N PRO A 130 6.84 -24.05 9.87
CA PRO A 130 7.37 -25.02 10.83
C PRO A 130 7.11 -24.60 12.28
N VAL A 131 7.23 -23.30 12.56
CA VAL A 131 6.97 -22.71 13.87
C VAL A 131 5.46 -22.72 14.17
N MET A 132 4.61 -22.32 13.22
CA MET A 132 3.15 -22.37 13.36
C MET A 132 2.65 -23.79 13.67
N ASN A 133 3.23 -24.80 13.01
CA ASN A 133 2.89 -26.20 13.24
C ASN A 133 3.34 -26.68 14.63
N GLU A 134 4.52 -26.25 15.09
CA GLU A 134 5.01 -26.58 16.44
C GLU A 134 4.14 -25.96 17.55
N TRP A 135 3.59 -24.77 17.35
CA TRP A 135 2.58 -24.20 18.25
C TRP A 135 1.22 -24.93 18.20
N GLY A 136 1.01 -25.80 17.21
CA GLY A 136 -0.26 -26.49 16.98
C GLY A 136 -1.31 -25.66 16.24
N PHE A 137 -0.98 -24.50 15.68
CA PHE A 137 -1.94 -23.68 14.93
C PHE A 137 -2.36 -24.30 13.60
N ILE A 138 -1.57 -25.23 13.07
CA ILE A 138 -1.88 -26.01 11.87
C ILE A 138 -2.63 -27.30 12.23
N SER A 139 -2.07 -28.11 13.14
CA SER A 139 -2.62 -29.40 13.56
C SER A 139 -3.86 -29.30 14.45
N LYS A 140 -4.09 -28.13 15.06
CA LYS A 140 -5.08 -27.88 16.13
C LYS A 140 -4.77 -28.58 17.46
N ASP A 141 -3.56 -29.14 17.60
CA ASP A 141 -3.03 -29.69 18.85
C ASP A 141 -2.19 -28.63 19.58
N PHE A 142 -2.87 -27.70 20.25
CA PHE A 142 -2.24 -26.51 20.80
C PHE A 142 -1.29 -26.81 21.96
N LYS A 143 -0.06 -26.29 21.86
CA LYS A 143 0.95 -26.40 22.92
C LYS A 143 1.82 -25.16 22.97
N VAL A 144 2.43 -24.92 24.12
CA VAL A 144 3.53 -23.96 24.27
C VAL A 144 4.82 -24.72 23.97
N PRO A 145 5.54 -24.41 22.88
CA PRO A 145 6.75 -25.12 22.51
C PRO A 145 7.93 -24.85 23.46
N GLU A 146 8.87 -25.78 23.51
CA GLU A 146 10.14 -25.53 24.18
C GLU A 146 10.97 -24.50 23.40
N LYS A 147 11.65 -23.61 24.14
CA LYS A 147 12.45 -22.54 23.56
C LYS A 147 13.53 -23.07 22.60
N THR A 148 14.23 -24.13 22.99
CA THR A 148 15.27 -24.80 22.19
C THR A 148 14.70 -25.32 20.88
N LYS A 149 13.48 -25.86 20.90
CA LYS A 149 12.80 -26.33 19.69
C LYS A 149 12.43 -25.17 18.75
N LEU A 150 11.97 -24.05 19.29
CA LEU A 150 11.70 -22.85 18.49
C LEU A 150 12.97 -22.29 17.85
N GLU A 151 14.07 -22.19 18.61
CA GLU A 151 15.37 -21.74 18.10
C GLU A 151 15.90 -22.63 16.97
N GLU A 152 15.65 -23.94 17.02
CA GLU A 152 15.96 -24.86 15.93
C GLU A 152 15.10 -24.58 14.68
N LEU A 153 13.78 -24.49 14.86
CA LEU A 153 12.83 -24.31 13.76
C LEU A 153 12.98 -22.95 13.08
N LEU A 154 13.36 -21.90 13.82
CA LEU A 154 13.57 -20.56 13.30
C LEU A 154 14.69 -20.48 12.25
N LYS A 155 15.65 -21.42 12.27
CA LYS A 155 16.67 -21.55 11.21
C LYS A 155 16.06 -21.89 9.85
N ASN A 156 14.81 -22.35 9.84
CA ASN A 156 14.05 -22.71 8.63
C ASN A 156 13.09 -21.61 8.17
N VAL A 157 13.04 -20.48 8.88
CA VAL A 157 12.18 -19.33 8.57
C VAL A 157 13.02 -18.25 7.87
N ASP A 158 13.07 -18.33 6.54
CA ASP A 158 13.72 -17.34 5.68
C ASP A 158 13.13 -17.39 4.27
N GLU A 159 12.15 -16.52 3.95
CA GLU A 159 11.54 -16.47 2.61
C GLU A 159 12.55 -16.17 1.48
N SER A 160 13.74 -15.65 1.80
CA SER A 160 14.77 -15.42 0.80
C SER A 160 15.28 -16.73 0.16
N GLN A 161 15.17 -17.87 0.88
CA GLN A 161 15.52 -19.21 0.42
C GLN A 161 14.51 -19.82 -0.58
N LEU A 162 13.37 -19.16 -0.82
CA LEU A 162 12.39 -19.57 -1.82
C LEU A 162 12.74 -19.03 -3.21
N GLU A 163 13.24 -19.85 -4.12
CA GLU A 163 13.50 -19.46 -5.50
C GLU A 163 12.25 -19.60 -6.37
N ILE A 164 12.04 -18.61 -7.24
CA ILE A 164 10.89 -18.56 -8.15
C ILE A 164 11.42 -18.32 -9.57
N ASP A 165 11.26 -19.32 -10.44
CA ASP A 165 11.37 -19.17 -11.89
C ASP A 165 10.01 -18.79 -12.45
N GLU A 166 9.82 -17.48 -12.63
CA GLU A 166 8.56 -16.92 -13.13
C GLU A 166 8.22 -17.38 -14.55
N LYS A 167 9.24 -17.66 -15.38
CA LYS A 167 9.02 -18.01 -16.80
C LYS A 167 8.48 -19.44 -16.92
N ASN A 168 9.01 -20.35 -16.12
CA ASN A 168 8.64 -21.76 -16.16
C ASN A 168 7.60 -22.14 -15.10
N HIS A 169 7.12 -21.17 -14.31
CA HIS A 169 6.19 -21.34 -13.20
C HIS A 169 6.69 -22.43 -12.24
N TYR A 170 7.98 -22.35 -11.91
CA TYR A 170 8.66 -23.36 -11.10
C TYR A 170 9.22 -22.71 -9.83
N VAL A 171 9.09 -23.41 -8.71
CA VAL A 171 9.51 -22.93 -7.41
C VAL A 171 10.41 -23.97 -6.76
N LYS A 172 11.42 -23.52 -6.02
CA LYS A 172 12.40 -24.37 -5.33
C LYS A 172 12.79 -23.79 -3.98
N PHE A 173 12.91 -24.64 -2.97
CA PHE A 173 13.26 -24.27 -1.61
C PHE A 173 14.74 -24.63 -1.43
N LYS A 174 15.60 -23.65 -1.18
CA LYS A 174 17.03 -23.92 -0.94
C LYS A 174 17.27 -24.67 0.36
N ASN A 175 16.52 -24.32 1.39
CA ASN A 175 16.54 -25.04 2.65
C ASN A 175 15.54 -26.20 2.59
N PRO A 176 15.98 -27.46 2.69
CA PRO A 176 15.10 -28.63 2.63
C PRO A 176 14.17 -28.76 3.85
N GLN A 177 14.39 -28.00 4.92
CA GLN A 177 13.53 -27.98 6.11
C GLN A 177 12.55 -26.80 6.11
N MET A 178 12.63 -25.92 5.11
CA MET A 178 11.68 -24.81 4.95
C MET A 178 10.33 -25.32 4.50
N GLU A 179 9.26 -24.70 5.00
CA GLU A 179 7.87 -24.93 4.62
C GLU A 179 7.14 -23.59 4.65
N ILE A 180 6.09 -23.43 3.83
CA ILE A 180 5.34 -22.20 3.71
C ILE A 180 3.87 -22.35 4.15
N ASP A 181 3.33 -21.27 4.71
CA ASP A 181 1.93 -21.06 5.03
C ASP A 181 1.42 -19.77 4.38
N LEU A 182 0.24 -19.80 3.77
CA LEU A 182 -0.32 -18.65 3.06
C LEU A 182 -1.50 -18.02 3.80
N GLY A 183 -1.78 -18.42 5.06
CA GLY A 183 -2.93 -17.95 5.83
C GLY A 183 -2.97 -16.44 6.03
N GLY A 184 -1.80 -15.79 6.11
CA GLY A 184 -1.67 -14.34 6.25
C GLY A 184 -1.96 -13.52 4.99
N ILE A 185 -2.11 -14.15 3.81
CA ILE A 185 -2.30 -13.44 2.52
C ILE A 185 -3.42 -14.02 1.64
N ALA A 186 -3.78 -15.30 1.82
CA ALA A 186 -4.73 -16.02 0.96
C ALA A 186 -6.11 -15.37 0.90
N LYS A 187 -6.67 -14.93 2.03
CA LYS A 187 -8.00 -14.28 2.08
C LYS A 187 -8.03 -12.97 1.28
N GLY A 188 -6.97 -12.17 1.36
CA GLY A 188 -6.83 -10.95 0.56
C GLY A 188 -6.82 -11.24 -0.94
N TYR A 189 -6.11 -12.29 -1.35
CA TYR A 189 -6.06 -12.75 -2.73
C TYR A 189 -7.41 -13.27 -3.24
N ALA A 190 -8.11 -14.08 -2.43
CA ALA A 190 -9.44 -14.57 -2.76
C ALA A 190 -10.42 -13.40 -2.95
N SER A 191 -10.38 -12.41 -2.07
CA SER A 191 -11.20 -11.19 -2.19
C SER A 191 -10.93 -10.46 -3.51
N GLN A 192 -9.67 -10.32 -3.90
CA GLN A 192 -9.29 -9.73 -5.19
C GLN A 192 -9.87 -10.50 -6.38
N LYS A 193 -9.85 -11.84 -6.35
CA LYS A 193 -10.42 -12.69 -7.41
C LYS A 193 -11.93 -12.50 -7.53
N VAL A 194 -12.62 -12.34 -6.40
CA VAL A 194 -14.06 -12.01 -6.41
C VAL A 194 -14.31 -10.64 -7.06
N MET A 195 -13.48 -9.63 -6.78
CA MET A 195 -13.61 -8.32 -7.44
C MET A 195 -13.39 -8.41 -8.95
N GLU A 196 -12.43 -9.22 -9.41
CA GLU A 196 -12.18 -9.48 -10.83
C GLU A 196 -13.39 -10.16 -11.49
N ILE A 197 -14.04 -11.10 -10.80
CA ILE A 197 -15.29 -11.73 -11.24
C ILE A 197 -16.42 -10.71 -11.30
N PHE A 198 -16.64 -9.91 -10.25
CA PHE A 198 -17.69 -8.88 -10.24
C PHE A 198 -17.52 -7.89 -11.39
N LYS A 199 -16.28 -7.50 -11.69
CA LYS A 199 -15.96 -6.67 -12.86
C LYS A 199 -16.29 -7.38 -14.17
N LYS A 200 -15.87 -8.65 -14.35
CA LYS A 200 -16.10 -9.42 -15.57
C LYS A 200 -17.59 -9.64 -15.86
N TYR A 201 -18.38 -9.84 -14.82
CA TYR A 201 -19.83 -10.04 -14.93
C TYR A 201 -20.62 -8.73 -14.98
N ASN A 202 -19.96 -7.56 -14.97
CA ASN A 202 -20.60 -6.25 -14.95
C ASN A 202 -21.60 -6.10 -13.78
N VAL A 203 -21.24 -6.58 -12.60
CA VAL A 203 -22.00 -6.35 -11.37
C VAL A 203 -22.11 -4.84 -11.11
N THR A 204 -23.27 -4.38 -10.63
CA THR A 204 -23.51 -2.96 -10.35
C THR A 204 -22.69 -2.51 -9.15
N SER A 205 -22.79 -3.25 -8.05
CA SER A 205 -22.03 -3.02 -6.81
C SER A 205 -21.98 -4.29 -5.96
N GLY A 206 -21.16 -4.31 -4.92
CA GLY A 206 -21.13 -5.44 -3.99
C GLY A 206 -20.25 -5.23 -2.78
N ILE A 207 -20.33 -6.15 -1.84
CA ILE A 207 -19.47 -6.23 -0.66
C ILE A 207 -19.18 -7.70 -0.38
N VAL A 208 -17.94 -8.00 -0.03
CA VAL A 208 -17.51 -9.33 0.39
C VAL A 208 -16.88 -9.21 1.76
N SER A 209 -17.16 -10.15 2.65
CA SER A 209 -16.53 -10.31 3.95
C SER A 209 -15.99 -11.72 4.04
N LEU A 210 -14.67 -11.87 4.14
CA LEU A 210 -13.99 -13.17 4.21
C LEU A 210 -13.33 -13.29 5.60
N GLY A 211 -14.11 -13.68 6.61
CA GLY A 211 -13.63 -13.76 7.99
C GLY A 211 -13.11 -12.43 8.53
N GLY A 212 -13.92 -11.38 8.47
CA GLY A 212 -13.53 -10.02 8.92
C GLY A 212 -12.79 -9.19 7.86
N ASN A 213 -12.24 -9.82 6.82
CA ASN A 213 -11.63 -9.11 5.69
C ASN A 213 -12.70 -8.64 4.71
N VAL A 214 -12.96 -7.33 4.70
CA VAL A 214 -14.03 -6.73 3.90
C VAL A 214 -13.47 -6.07 2.64
N GLN A 215 -14.08 -6.32 1.49
CA GLN A 215 -13.82 -5.56 0.27
C GLN A 215 -15.13 -5.14 -0.40
N THR A 216 -15.18 -3.89 -0.84
CA THR A 216 -16.36 -3.31 -1.47
C THR A 216 -16.11 -3.05 -2.94
N TYR A 217 -17.10 -3.38 -3.77
CA TYR A 217 -17.12 -3.12 -5.19
C TYR A 217 -18.04 -1.94 -5.47
N LYS A 218 -17.44 -0.79 -5.85
CA LYS A 218 -18.11 0.50 -6.08
C LYS A 218 -18.89 0.99 -4.84
N ALA A 219 -19.73 2.01 -5.01
CA ALA A 219 -20.70 2.44 -4.00
C ALA A 219 -21.92 1.50 -4.01
N LYS A 220 -22.79 1.56 -3.01
CA LYS A 220 -24.11 0.92 -3.08
C LYS A 220 -24.92 1.45 -4.27
N PRO A 221 -25.99 0.75 -4.72
CA PRO A 221 -26.77 1.19 -5.88
C PRO A 221 -27.39 2.59 -5.73
N ASP A 222 -27.72 2.99 -4.49
CA ASP A 222 -28.19 4.34 -4.13
C ASP A 222 -27.07 5.40 -4.07
N GLY A 223 -25.84 5.04 -4.41
CA GLY A 223 -24.67 5.90 -4.33
C GLY A 223 -24.09 6.08 -2.93
N SER A 224 -24.67 5.48 -1.88
CA SER A 224 -24.19 5.59 -0.51
C SER A 224 -22.98 4.68 -0.24
N SER A 225 -22.30 4.92 0.89
CA SER A 225 -21.16 4.09 1.31
C SER A 225 -21.63 2.80 1.98
N TYR A 226 -20.81 1.76 1.89
CA TYR A 226 -20.89 0.62 2.79
C TYR A 226 -20.40 1.02 4.18
N LYS A 227 -21.07 0.52 5.21
CA LYS A 227 -20.69 0.70 6.62
C LYS A 227 -20.01 -0.59 7.06
N VAL A 228 -18.74 -0.51 7.44
CA VAL A 228 -17.93 -1.64 7.90
C VAL A 228 -17.61 -1.43 9.36
N GLY A 229 -18.17 -2.28 10.22
CA GLY A 229 -17.87 -2.27 11.65
C GLY A 229 -16.46 -2.81 11.91
N ILE A 230 -15.73 -2.13 12.78
CA ILE A 230 -14.45 -2.60 13.32
C ILE A 230 -14.74 -3.18 14.69
N GLN A 231 -14.51 -4.48 14.87
CA GLN A 231 -14.78 -5.17 16.12
C GLN A 231 -13.95 -4.55 17.26
N ASN A 232 -14.56 -4.39 18.43
CA ASN A 232 -13.80 -4.06 19.62
C ASN A 232 -12.89 -5.24 19.99
N PRO A 233 -11.56 -5.06 20.09
CA PRO A 233 -10.63 -6.14 20.40
C PRO A 233 -10.62 -6.51 21.89
N ASN A 234 -11.38 -5.81 22.74
CA ASN A 234 -11.56 -6.18 24.13
C ASN A 234 -12.50 -7.38 24.26
N GLU A 235 -12.17 -8.28 25.18
CA GLU A 235 -12.95 -9.49 25.44
C GLU A 235 -14.39 -9.19 25.82
N ASN A 236 -15.30 -10.09 25.41
CA ASN A 236 -16.74 -10.06 25.72
C ASN A 236 -17.49 -8.82 25.18
N SER A 237 -16.83 -7.96 24.40
CA SER A 237 -17.49 -6.86 23.73
C SER A 237 -18.12 -7.35 22.43
N GLU A 238 -19.44 -7.44 22.38
CA GLU A 238 -20.18 -7.59 21.11
C GLU A 238 -20.21 -6.27 20.32
N ASP A 239 -19.84 -5.15 20.95
CA ASP A 239 -19.85 -3.83 20.33
C ASP A 239 -18.74 -3.64 19.29
N PHE A 240 -19.04 -2.79 18.29
CA PHE A 240 -18.03 -2.25 17.39
C PHE A 240 -17.26 -1.13 18.07
N LEU A 241 -15.93 -1.14 17.97
CA LEU A 241 -15.08 -0.01 18.33
C LEU A 241 -15.41 1.23 17.48
N GLY A 242 -15.80 1.01 16.23
CA GLY A 242 -16.19 2.07 15.32
C GLY A 242 -16.68 1.55 13.98
N ILE A 243 -17.20 2.44 13.14
CA ILE A 243 -17.74 2.11 11.82
C ILE A 243 -17.04 2.96 10.76
N ILE A 244 -16.42 2.31 9.78
CA ILE A 244 -15.78 2.96 8.64
C ILE A 244 -16.75 2.97 7.46
N SER A 245 -16.90 4.14 6.83
CA SER A 245 -17.74 4.29 5.62
C SER A 245 -16.87 4.20 4.36
N VAL A 246 -17.06 3.17 3.54
CA VAL A 246 -16.21 2.90 2.36
C VAL A 246 -16.98 2.65 1.07
N LYS A 247 -16.34 2.95 -0.06
CA LYS A 247 -16.82 2.73 -1.43
C LYS A 247 -15.65 2.29 -2.30
N GLY A 248 -15.70 1.10 -2.89
CA GLY A 248 -14.59 0.62 -3.73
C GLY A 248 -13.26 0.50 -2.97
N LYS A 249 -13.29 0.10 -1.70
CA LYS A 249 -12.10 -0.06 -0.84
C LYS A 249 -12.10 -1.43 -0.16
N THR A 250 -10.92 -1.81 0.29
CA THR A 250 -10.64 -2.96 1.15
C THR A 250 -10.42 -2.48 2.58
N VAL A 251 -10.93 -3.23 3.55
CA VAL A 251 -10.81 -3.03 4.99
C VAL A 251 -10.45 -4.39 5.59
N ILE A 252 -9.20 -4.58 5.99
CA ILE A 252 -8.68 -5.85 6.52
C ILE A 252 -8.23 -5.61 7.94
N THR A 253 -8.62 -6.51 8.85
CA THR A 253 -8.22 -6.46 10.26
C THR A 253 -7.38 -7.68 10.60
N SER A 254 -6.36 -7.48 11.42
CA SER A 254 -5.62 -8.57 12.06
C SER A 254 -5.61 -8.32 13.57
N GLY A 255 -5.88 -9.36 14.35
CA GLY A 255 -5.94 -9.25 15.80
C GLY A 255 -5.61 -10.57 16.50
N GLY A 256 -4.95 -10.47 17.65
CA GLY A 256 -4.59 -11.63 18.47
C GLY A 256 -5.80 -12.31 19.14
N TYR A 257 -6.97 -11.66 19.14
CA TYR A 257 -8.22 -12.17 19.71
C TYR A 257 -9.02 -13.06 18.74
N GLU A 258 -8.60 -13.18 17.47
CA GLU A 258 -9.35 -13.98 16.47
C GLU A 258 -9.07 -15.49 16.59
N ARG A 259 -7.81 -15.86 16.78
CA ARG A 259 -7.37 -17.26 16.95
C ARG A 259 -6.25 -17.30 17.98
N TYR A 260 -6.54 -17.94 19.11
CA TYR A 260 -5.63 -18.11 20.23
C TYR A 260 -6.01 -19.35 21.05
N PHE A 261 -5.11 -19.75 21.95
CA PHE A 261 -5.41 -20.66 23.04
C PHE A 261 -4.84 -20.10 24.35
N GLU A 262 -5.25 -20.66 25.47
CA GLU A 262 -4.79 -20.28 26.80
C GLU A 262 -4.12 -21.45 27.48
N LYS A 263 -2.98 -21.18 28.13
CA LYS A 263 -2.25 -22.15 28.94
C LYS A 263 -1.63 -21.43 30.13
N ASP A 264 -1.82 -21.97 31.32
CA ASP A 264 -1.30 -21.43 32.58
C ASP A 264 -1.65 -19.93 32.79
N GLY A 265 -2.87 -19.53 32.41
CA GLY A 265 -3.34 -18.15 32.52
C GLY A 265 -2.74 -17.16 31.52
N LYS A 266 -1.89 -17.63 30.58
CA LYS A 266 -1.34 -16.82 29.48
C LYS A 266 -2.02 -17.18 28.16
N ARG A 267 -2.36 -16.16 27.38
CA ARG A 267 -2.90 -16.29 26.03
C ARG A 267 -1.79 -16.34 24.99
N TYR A 268 -1.91 -17.24 24.02
CA TYR A 268 -1.02 -17.39 22.88
C TYR A 268 -1.81 -17.33 21.57
N HIS A 269 -1.54 -16.33 20.73
CA HIS A 269 -2.27 -16.10 19.49
C HIS A 269 -1.48 -16.49 18.24
N HIS A 270 -2.19 -16.75 17.16
CA HIS A 270 -1.63 -17.25 15.89
C HIS A 270 -0.74 -16.26 15.12
N ILE A 271 -0.73 -14.97 15.46
CA ILE A 271 0.15 -13.97 14.82
C ILE A 271 1.54 -14.06 15.46
N LEU A 272 2.40 -14.90 14.90
CA LEU A 272 3.76 -15.13 15.40
C LEU A 272 4.74 -14.10 14.85
N ASN A 273 5.73 -13.73 15.65
CA ASN A 273 6.87 -12.92 15.23
C ASN A 273 7.94 -13.84 14.61
N PRO A 274 8.24 -13.74 13.30
CA PRO A 274 9.18 -14.63 12.62
C PRO A 274 10.62 -14.59 13.14
N LYS A 275 11.00 -13.57 13.94
CA LYS A 275 12.33 -13.48 14.55
C LYS A 275 12.45 -14.24 15.87
N THR A 276 11.34 -14.39 16.59
CA THR A 276 11.32 -14.96 17.95
C THR A 276 10.62 -16.31 18.00
N GLY A 277 9.73 -16.58 17.05
CA GLY A 277 8.87 -17.75 17.03
C GLY A 277 7.71 -17.70 18.02
N TYR A 278 7.58 -16.66 18.84
CA TYR A 278 6.47 -16.48 19.78
C TYR A 278 5.37 -15.59 19.20
N PRO A 279 4.14 -15.63 19.75
CA PRO A 279 3.11 -14.62 19.47
C PRO A 279 3.67 -13.20 19.61
N SER A 280 3.29 -12.31 18.71
CA SER A 280 3.75 -10.91 18.71
C SER A 280 3.30 -10.14 19.95
N GLU A 281 4.26 -9.74 20.80
CA GLU A 281 4.01 -8.88 21.97
C GLU A 281 4.27 -7.39 21.64
N SER A 282 3.54 -6.85 20.66
CA SER A 282 3.72 -5.45 20.19
C SER A 282 3.01 -4.40 21.05
N GLY A 283 2.21 -4.80 22.04
CA GLY A 283 1.27 -3.94 22.75
C GLY A 283 0.02 -3.55 21.95
N ILE A 284 -0.09 -3.97 20.69
CA ILE A 284 -1.23 -3.68 19.81
C ILE A 284 -2.22 -4.84 19.83
N LYS A 285 -3.49 -4.57 20.14
CA LYS A 285 -4.56 -5.60 20.14
C LYS A 285 -5.12 -5.91 18.75
N SER A 286 -5.23 -4.89 17.89
CA SER A 286 -5.74 -5.01 16.53
C SER A 286 -5.11 -3.98 15.60
N VAL A 287 -5.00 -4.33 14.32
CA VAL A 287 -4.63 -3.40 13.25
C VAL A 287 -5.64 -3.53 12.13
N THR A 288 -6.29 -2.42 11.76
CA THR A 288 -7.15 -2.35 10.58
C THR A 288 -6.49 -1.52 9.48
N ILE A 289 -6.35 -2.11 8.29
CA ILE A 289 -5.82 -1.45 7.10
C ILE A 289 -6.96 -1.17 6.12
N VAL A 290 -7.14 0.11 5.79
CA VAL A 290 -8.02 0.55 4.70
C VAL A 290 -7.18 0.89 3.47
N SER A 291 -7.44 0.24 2.34
CA SER A 291 -6.74 0.49 1.08
C SER A 291 -7.73 0.68 -0.08
N LYS A 292 -7.34 1.52 -1.05
CA LYS A 292 -8.08 1.70 -2.29
C LYS A 292 -7.32 1.06 -3.44
N ASP A 293 -7.70 -0.17 -3.77
CA ASP A 293 -7.28 -0.80 -5.00
C ASP A 293 -7.96 -0.08 -6.16
N GLY A 294 -7.18 0.27 -7.19
CA GLY A 294 -7.75 1.05 -8.26
C GLY A 294 -6.75 1.48 -9.30
N THR A 295 -7.31 1.92 -10.41
CA THR A 295 -6.55 2.42 -11.53
C THR A 295 -6.71 3.94 -11.57
N TYR A 296 -5.60 4.67 -11.58
CA TYR A 296 -5.58 6.13 -11.50
C TYR A 296 -4.86 6.70 -12.70
N ARG A 297 -5.43 7.75 -13.30
CA ARG A 297 -4.84 8.43 -14.46
C ARG A 297 -4.20 9.74 -14.06
N GLY A 298 -2.96 9.94 -14.46
CA GLY A 298 -2.25 11.19 -14.29
C GLY A 298 -1.57 11.57 -15.60
N SER A 299 -1.25 12.85 -15.71
CA SER A 299 -0.66 13.38 -16.93
C SER A 299 0.47 14.33 -16.57
N GLY A 300 1.46 14.40 -17.45
CA GLY A 300 2.63 15.25 -17.31
C GLY A 300 3.07 15.77 -18.68
N LYS A 301 3.91 16.81 -18.67
CA LYS A 301 4.41 17.42 -19.91
C LYS A 301 5.68 16.70 -20.37
N GLY A 302 5.58 15.97 -21.48
CA GLY A 302 6.70 15.34 -22.17
C GLY A 302 7.41 16.30 -23.12
N PHE A 303 8.26 15.76 -24.01
CA PHE A 303 9.05 16.55 -24.95
C PHE A 303 8.16 17.21 -26.03
N ALA A 304 7.33 16.41 -26.71
CA ALA A 304 6.52 16.85 -27.83
C ALA A 304 5.03 17.10 -27.47
N GLY A 305 4.64 16.87 -26.22
CA GLY A 305 3.27 17.10 -25.77
C GLY A 305 2.93 16.38 -24.48
N ARG A 306 1.63 16.22 -24.22
CA ARG A 306 1.15 15.65 -22.96
C ARG A 306 1.23 14.13 -22.99
N ILE A 307 1.79 13.55 -21.93
CA ILE A 307 1.82 12.10 -21.70
C ILE A 307 0.79 11.81 -20.61
N THR A 308 -0.13 10.89 -20.86
CA THR A 308 -1.06 10.38 -19.86
C THR A 308 -0.72 8.94 -19.53
N VAL A 309 -0.56 8.65 -18.24
CA VAL A 309 -0.36 7.31 -17.72
C VAL A 309 -1.54 6.87 -16.88
N GLU A 310 -1.75 5.57 -16.86
CA GLU A 310 -2.71 4.87 -16.04
C GLU A 310 -1.94 3.93 -15.11
N ILE A 311 -1.91 4.25 -13.81
CA ILE A 311 -1.28 3.41 -12.79
C ILE A 311 -2.33 2.50 -12.18
N THR A 312 -1.99 1.24 -11.94
CA THR A 312 -2.82 0.34 -11.11
C THR A 312 -2.16 0.21 -9.75
N ILE A 313 -2.90 0.54 -8.70
CA ILE A 313 -2.51 0.33 -7.32
C ILE A 313 -3.30 -0.85 -6.78
N LYS A 314 -2.59 -1.86 -6.27
CA LYS A 314 -3.16 -2.94 -5.47
C LYS A 314 -2.38 -3.06 -4.17
N ASN A 315 -3.06 -3.17 -3.04
CA ASN A 315 -2.44 -3.34 -1.72
C ASN A 315 -1.37 -2.26 -1.42
N LYS A 316 -1.70 -0.99 -1.70
CA LYS A 316 -0.79 0.17 -1.57
C LYS A 316 0.45 0.15 -2.48
N THR A 317 0.55 -0.78 -3.42
CA THR A 317 1.67 -0.89 -4.35
C THR A 317 1.24 -0.62 -5.78
N ILE A 318 2.08 0.07 -6.54
CA ILE A 318 1.95 0.23 -8.00
C ILE A 318 2.27 -1.12 -8.63
N THR A 319 1.25 -1.80 -9.17
CA THR A 319 1.41 -3.10 -9.84
C THR A 319 1.63 -2.98 -11.34
N SER A 320 1.16 -1.88 -11.94
CA SER A 320 1.40 -1.61 -13.36
C SER A 320 1.28 -0.12 -13.67
N ILE A 321 1.96 0.31 -14.72
CA ILE A 321 1.82 1.65 -15.30
C ILE A 321 1.70 1.47 -16.82
N LYS A 322 0.63 2.00 -17.40
CA LYS A 322 0.37 1.98 -18.85
C LYS A 322 0.35 3.40 -19.38
N ILE A 323 1.01 3.66 -20.49
CA ILE A 323 0.83 4.92 -21.23
C ILE A 323 -0.47 4.78 -22.02
N VAL A 324 -1.43 5.68 -21.79
CA VAL A 324 -2.77 5.65 -22.39
C VAL A 324 -3.01 6.79 -23.38
N GLU A 325 -2.17 7.82 -23.34
CA GLU A 325 -2.20 8.91 -24.31
C GLU A 325 -0.78 9.46 -24.46
N ASN A 326 -0.38 9.75 -25.70
CA ASN A 326 0.90 10.36 -26.01
C ASN A 326 0.73 11.30 -27.21
N GLN A 327 0.58 12.60 -26.95
CA GLN A 327 0.39 13.57 -28.01
C GLN A 327 1.75 13.98 -28.58
N GLY A 328 2.19 13.31 -29.65
CA GLY A 328 3.32 13.73 -30.49
C GLY A 328 4.71 13.21 -30.11
N ASP A 329 4.88 12.53 -28.97
CA ASP A 329 6.20 12.03 -28.52
C ASP A 329 6.48 10.63 -29.09
N ASN A 330 6.46 10.47 -30.42
CA ASN A 330 6.69 9.19 -31.11
C ASN A 330 8.14 9.02 -31.61
N ASP A 331 9.07 9.77 -31.02
CA ASP A 331 10.49 9.74 -31.35
C ASP A 331 11.20 8.48 -30.76
N PRO A 332 12.28 7.96 -31.38
CA PRO A 332 13.14 6.91 -30.80
C PRO A 332 13.47 7.07 -29.30
N TYR A 333 13.67 8.30 -28.82
CA TYR A 333 13.99 8.59 -27.41
C TYR A 333 12.80 8.30 -26.46
N PHE A 334 11.56 8.37 -26.94
CA PHE A 334 10.37 8.06 -26.13
C PHE A 334 10.32 6.59 -25.71
N SER A 335 10.79 5.68 -26.58
CA SER A 335 10.89 4.25 -26.25
C SER A 335 11.89 4.00 -25.14
N SER A 336 13.01 4.73 -25.13
CA SER A 336 14.00 4.69 -24.07
C SER A 336 13.45 5.23 -22.74
N ALA A 337 12.67 6.32 -22.77
CA ALA A 337 12.02 6.89 -21.58
C ALA A 337 11.04 5.94 -20.88
N LYS A 338 10.42 4.98 -21.60
CA LYS A 338 9.51 3.98 -21.00
C LYS A 338 10.20 3.10 -19.94
N GLY A 339 11.53 2.96 -19.99
CA GLY A 339 12.32 2.23 -18.99
C GLY A 339 12.12 2.77 -17.57
N VAL A 340 11.94 4.09 -17.45
CA VAL A 340 11.69 4.78 -16.17
C VAL A 340 10.44 4.24 -15.48
N LEU A 341 9.37 3.94 -16.23
CA LEU A 341 8.13 3.41 -15.65
C LEU A 341 8.32 2.01 -15.04
N LYS A 342 9.19 1.17 -15.62
CA LYS A 342 9.53 -0.13 -15.03
C LYS A 342 10.29 0.04 -13.72
N GLU A 343 11.20 1.01 -13.67
CA GLU A 343 11.90 1.34 -12.42
C GLU A 343 10.95 1.83 -11.34
N VAL A 344 9.97 2.67 -11.69
CA VAL A 344 8.94 3.13 -10.75
C VAL A 344 8.15 1.96 -10.18
N VAL A 345 7.75 0.99 -11.01
CA VAL A 345 7.05 -0.21 -10.55
C VAL A 345 7.97 -1.08 -9.67
N SER A 346 9.25 -1.22 -10.01
CA SER A 346 10.20 -2.01 -9.23
C SER A 346 10.51 -1.37 -7.86
N LYS A 347 10.86 -0.08 -7.87
CA LYS A 347 11.28 0.69 -6.70
C LYS A 347 10.12 1.26 -5.88
N GLN A 348 8.89 1.17 -6.40
CA GLN A 348 7.67 1.75 -5.80
C GLN A 348 7.82 3.25 -5.51
N SER A 349 8.59 3.96 -6.34
CA SER A 349 8.98 5.34 -6.13
C SER A 349 9.12 6.07 -7.45
N THR A 350 8.75 7.34 -7.50
CA THR A 350 9.01 8.23 -8.63
C THR A 350 10.38 8.90 -8.56
N ASN A 351 11.13 8.68 -7.47
CA ASN A 351 12.53 9.07 -7.34
C ASN A 351 13.43 8.04 -8.03
N VAL A 352 13.43 8.07 -9.35
CA VAL A 352 14.22 7.20 -10.23
C VAL A 352 14.94 8.05 -11.27
N ASP A 353 16.08 7.58 -11.77
CA ASP A 353 16.91 8.36 -12.69
C ASP A 353 16.23 8.51 -14.06
N THR A 354 16.34 9.70 -14.63
CA THR A 354 15.87 9.94 -16.00
C THR A 354 16.84 9.35 -17.01
N VAL A 355 16.34 8.87 -18.14
CA VAL A 355 17.18 8.28 -19.19
C VAL A 355 17.95 9.38 -19.93
N SER A 356 19.27 9.19 -20.08
CA SER A 356 20.14 10.08 -20.86
C SER A 356 19.66 10.17 -22.30
N GLY A 357 19.57 11.38 -22.85
CA GLY A 357 19.00 11.64 -24.18
C GLY A 357 17.47 11.65 -24.26
N ALA A 358 16.76 11.23 -23.20
CA ALA A 358 15.29 11.20 -23.14
C ALA A 358 14.74 11.89 -21.89
N THR A 359 15.44 12.92 -21.40
CA THR A 359 15.17 13.56 -20.10
C THR A 359 13.81 14.22 -20.01
N PHE A 360 13.36 14.93 -21.06
CA PHE A 360 12.07 15.62 -21.07
C PHE A 360 10.89 14.63 -21.02
N SER A 361 10.91 13.59 -21.85
CA SER A 361 9.89 12.53 -21.84
C SER A 361 9.93 11.72 -20.54
N SER A 362 11.12 11.45 -19.99
CA SER A 362 11.29 10.80 -18.68
C SER A 362 10.64 11.60 -17.54
N LYS A 363 10.89 12.92 -17.49
CA LYS A 363 10.28 13.82 -16.51
C LYS A 363 8.75 13.89 -16.68
N GLY A 364 8.27 13.99 -17.92
CA GLY A 364 6.83 13.98 -18.21
C GLY A 364 6.13 12.69 -17.77
N MET A 365 6.77 11.53 -17.94
CA MET A 365 6.26 10.25 -17.43
C MET A 365 6.23 10.20 -15.90
N LEU A 366 7.30 10.66 -15.23
CA LEU A 366 7.37 10.71 -13.76
C LEU A 366 6.34 11.68 -13.17
N GLU A 367 6.16 12.84 -13.80
CA GLU A 367 5.12 13.81 -13.45
C GLU A 367 3.72 13.22 -13.63
N ALA A 368 3.49 12.49 -14.72
CA ALA A 368 2.23 11.80 -14.96
C ALA A 368 1.93 10.74 -13.89
N VAL A 369 2.93 9.97 -13.48
CA VAL A 369 2.81 9.02 -12.37
C VAL A 369 2.54 9.74 -11.06
N ASN A 370 3.29 10.80 -10.74
CA ASN A 370 3.09 11.59 -9.52
C ASN A 370 1.69 12.18 -9.45
N ASN A 371 1.17 12.70 -10.55
CA ASN A 371 -0.21 13.16 -10.66
C ASN A 371 -1.23 12.04 -10.41
N ALA A 372 -0.98 10.84 -10.95
CA ALA A 372 -1.83 9.68 -10.74
C ALA A 372 -1.81 9.22 -9.27
N LEU A 373 -0.64 9.22 -8.64
CA LEU A 373 -0.45 8.91 -7.21
C LEU A 373 -1.10 9.96 -6.31
N ALA A 374 -0.99 11.26 -6.66
CA ALA A 374 -1.66 12.34 -5.94
C ALA A 374 -3.19 12.15 -5.97
N LYS A 375 -3.75 11.79 -7.13
CA LYS A 375 -5.19 11.45 -7.23
C LYS A 375 -5.55 10.21 -6.43
N ALA A 376 -4.67 9.22 -6.34
CA ALA A 376 -4.86 8.07 -5.47
C ALA A 376 -4.88 8.47 -3.99
N LYS A 377 -4.01 9.41 -3.58
CA LYS A 377 -3.98 9.98 -2.22
C LYS A 377 -5.22 10.84 -1.93
N SER A 378 -5.62 11.73 -2.84
CA SER A 378 -6.81 12.59 -2.66
C SER A 378 -8.12 11.80 -2.63
N ALA A 379 -8.19 10.66 -3.34
CA ALA A 379 -9.31 9.73 -3.22
C ALA A 379 -9.38 9.01 -1.86
N ASN A 380 -8.30 9.04 -1.08
CA ASN A 380 -8.26 8.52 0.29
C ASN A 380 -8.53 9.60 1.35
N GLY A 381 -8.44 10.89 1.02
CA GLY A 381 -8.47 12.00 1.99
C GLY A 381 -9.74 12.87 2.03
N ASN A 382 -10.80 12.59 1.25
CA ASN A 382 -12.02 13.42 1.28
C ASN A 382 -12.97 13.04 2.43
N HIS A 383 -12.59 13.42 3.66
CA HIS A 383 -13.52 13.68 4.77
C HIS A 383 -13.41 15.17 5.11
N LYS A 384 -14.22 16.01 4.46
CA LYS A 384 -14.51 17.35 4.98
C LYS A 384 -15.60 17.21 6.04
N ASN A 385 -15.23 17.49 7.29
CA ASN A 385 -16.16 17.84 8.35
C ASN A 385 -16.92 19.10 7.93
N ASN A 386 -18.18 18.95 7.56
CA ASN A 386 -19.13 20.05 7.60
C ASN A 386 -19.79 20.04 8.97
N ASN A 387 -19.21 20.77 9.92
CA ASN A 387 -19.96 21.34 11.03
C ASN A 387 -19.62 22.83 11.09
N SER A 388 -20.41 23.60 10.36
CA SER A 388 -20.60 25.03 10.61
C SER A 388 -21.93 25.14 11.32
N ASN A 389 -21.89 25.45 12.62
CA ASN A 389 -22.89 26.20 13.37
C ASN A 389 -22.50 26.10 14.85
N ASP A 390 -21.78 27.10 15.35
CA ASP A 390 -22.37 27.89 16.41
C ASP A 390 -21.68 29.26 16.54
N LYS A 391 -22.51 30.30 16.65
CA LYS A 391 -22.12 31.68 16.90
C LYS A 391 -22.46 32.02 18.34
N ASN A 392 -21.60 32.86 18.92
CA ASN A 392 -21.88 33.84 19.99
C ASN A 392 -22.24 33.36 21.40
N HIS A 393 -21.26 33.48 22.30
CA HIS A 393 -21.27 34.40 23.46
C HIS A 393 -19.84 34.43 24.01
N GLY A 394 -19.17 35.53 24.38
CA GLY A 394 -19.63 36.86 24.74
C GLY A 394 -19.30 37.14 26.21
N GLY A 395 -18.13 37.72 26.48
CA GLY A 395 -17.76 38.38 27.75
C GLY A 395 -16.69 37.66 28.60
N SER A 396 -15.91 38.30 29.48
CA SER A 396 -15.23 39.61 29.54
C SER A 396 -14.44 39.58 30.87
N ALA A 397 -13.23 40.16 30.89
CA ALA A 397 -12.45 40.59 32.09
C ALA A 397 -12.01 39.46 33.06
N SER A 398 -10.94 39.51 33.85
CA SER A 398 -9.96 40.51 34.31
C SER A 398 -8.75 39.72 34.84
N ASP A 399 -7.52 40.03 34.47
CA ASP A 399 -6.53 40.78 35.27
C ASP A 399 -6.34 40.29 36.72
N THR A 400 -5.14 39.81 37.06
CA THR A 400 -4.31 40.24 38.21
C THR A 400 -2.98 39.46 38.20
N THR A 401 -1.89 40.22 38.21
CA THR A 401 -0.51 39.80 38.46
C THR A 401 -0.23 39.74 39.97
N VAL A 402 0.73 38.92 40.42
CA VAL A 402 1.76 39.25 41.44
C VAL A 402 2.62 38.00 41.77
N THR A 403 3.93 38.27 41.78
CA THR A 403 5.13 37.51 42.20
C THR A 403 5.11 37.16 43.72
N ASP A 404 5.86 36.23 44.31
CA ASP A 404 7.33 36.06 44.34
C ASP A 404 7.71 34.81 45.17
N ASN A 405 8.85 34.16 44.82
CA ASN A 405 9.89 33.41 45.60
C ASN A 405 9.50 32.67 46.91
N ASN A 406 9.93 31.43 47.23
CA ASN A 406 11.31 30.91 47.25
C ASN A 406 11.36 29.41 47.65
N THR A 407 12.48 28.72 47.36
CA THR A 407 13.05 27.50 47.99
C THR A 407 12.21 26.22 48.10
N ASP A 408 12.51 25.17 47.31
CA ASP A 408 13.52 24.16 47.67
C ASP A 408 13.55 23.00 46.64
N GLU A 409 14.72 22.39 46.58
CA GLU A 409 15.17 21.23 45.81
C GLU A 409 14.08 20.25 45.33
N ASN A 410 13.91 20.14 44.01
CA ASN A 410 13.81 18.82 43.38
C ASN A 410 14.12 18.86 41.88
N LYS A 411 15.01 17.96 41.47
CA LYS A 411 15.41 17.64 40.09
C LYS A 411 14.24 17.73 39.09
N LYS A 412 14.34 18.63 38.11
CA LYS A 412 13.80 18.35 36.77
C LYS A 412 14.94 17.80 35.93
N HIS A 413 15.14 16.48 36.00
CA HIS A 413 15.69 15.76 34.86
C HIS A 413 14.72 16.01 33.70
N ILE A 414 15.08 16.90 32.79
CA ILE A 414 14.55 16.85 31.44
C ILE A 414 15.02 15.50 30.92
N ASP A 415 14.08 14.62 30.56
CA ASP A 415 14.37 13.36 29.86
C ASP A 415 15.20 13.70 28.62
N GLN A 416 16.52 13.61 28.74
CA GLN A 416 17.43 14.01 27.69
C GLN A 416 17.50 12.86 26.71
N LYS A 417 16.59 12.89 25.73
CA LYS A 417 16.48 11.89 24.64
C LYS A 417 17.78 11.73 23.84
N TYR A 418 18.68 12.73 23.92
CA TYR A 418 19.99 12.73 23.29
C TYR A 418 21.05 13.18 24.28
N LYS A 419 22.19 12.50 24.30
CA LYS A 419 23.36 12.91 25.06
C LYS A 419 24.02 14.11 24.39
N ASP A 420 24.34 15.13 25.18
CA ASP A 420 25.09 16.27 24.69
C ASP A 420 26.53 15.85 24.35
N GLY A 421 27.04 16.37 23.25
CA GLY A 421 28.37 15.99 22.78
C GLY A 421 28.58 16.31 21.31
N VAL A 422 29.76 15.92 20.84
CA VAL A 422 30.17 16.07 19.45
C VAL A 422 30.25 14.69 18.81
N TYR A 423 29.54 14.52 17.72
CA TYR A 423 29.35 13.25 17.02
C TYR A 423 29.81 13.37 15.58
N GLU A 424 30.48 12.35 15.09
CA GLU A 424 31.09 12.36 13.76
C GLU A 424 30.52 11.21 12.93
N ALA A 425 30.34 11.43 11.64
CA ALA A 425 29.89 10.41 10.70
C ALA A 425 30.56 10.58 9.35
N THR A 426 30.84 9.45 8.70
CA THR A 426 31.42 9.43 7.35
C THR A 426 30.59 8.53 6.46
N VAL A 427 30.06 9.10 5.37
CA VAL A 427 29.14 8.40 4.45
C VAL A 427 29.64 8.49 3.02
N VAL A 428 29.17 7.59 2.15
CA VAL A 428 29.51 7.64 0.72
C VAL A 428 28.67 8.69 0.00
N CYS A 429 29.32 9.70 -0.57
CA CYS A 429 28.72 10.72 -1.42
C CYS A 429 28.86 10.33 -2.90
N GLY A 430 27.74 9.94 -3.52
CA GLY A 430 27.66 9.63 -4.95
C GLY A 430 26.69 8.49 -5.28
N PRO A 431 26.50 8.17 -6.56
CA PRO A 431 25.64 7.07 -6.99
C PRO A 431 26.28 5.71 -6.68
N LYS A 432 25.47 4.74 -6.19
CA LYS A 432 25.94 3.39 -5.82
C LYS A 432 26.47 2.55 -6.99
N ASN A 433 26.15 2.90 -8.24
CA ASN A 433 26.42 2.07 -9.42
C ASN A 433 27.45 2.66 -10.40
N GLY A 434 28.21 3.70 -10.00
CA GLY A 434 29.27 4.29 -10.83
C GLY A 434 28.75 5.08 -12.04
N GLY A 435 29.45 6.17 -12.39
CA GLY A 435 29.12 7.08 -13.48
C GLY A 435 30.18 8.19 -13.60
N ALA A 436 29.87 9.27 -14.33
CA ALA A 436 30.80 10.41 -14.51
C ALA A 436 31.14 11.15 -13.19
N PHE A 437 30.32 10.99 -12.16
CA PHE A 437 30.60 11.42 -10.79
C PHE A 437 31.10 10.21 -10.00
N LYS A 438 32.38 10.23 -9.63
CA LYS A 438 33.00 9.15 -8.86
C LYS A 438 32.66 9.30 -7.38
N PRO A 439 32.19 8.24 -6.70
CA PRO A 439 31.83 8.33 -5.30
C PRO A 439 33.05 8.58 -4.41
N TYR A 440 32.88 9.41 -3.39
CA TYR A 440 33.90 9.71 -2.39
C TYR A 440 33.29 9.69 -0.99
N ASN A 441 34.12 9.66 0.05
CA ASN A 441 33.66 9.69 1.44
C ASN A 441 33.40 11.14 1.85
N LEU A 442 32.25 11.42 2.45
CA LEU A 442 31.91 12.71 3.02
C LEU A 442 31.84 12.56 4.54
N HIS A 443 32.71 13.30 5.22
CA HIS A 443 32.78 13.38 6.68
C HIS A 443 32.03 14.63 7.17
N VAL A 444 31.36 14.53 8.32
CA VAL A 444 30.75 15.65 9.04
C VAL A 444 30.93 15.50 10.55
N LYS A 445 30.94 16.62 11.25
CA LYS A 445 30.91 16.72 12.71
C LYS A 445 29.68 17.49 13.15
N VAL A 446 28.95 16.98 14.14
CA VAL A 446 27.68 17.51 14.61
C VAL A 446 27.75 17.72 16.11
N THR A 447 27.47 18.94 16.56
CA THR A 447 27.39 19.28 17.99
C THR A 447 25.94 19.28 18.43
N ILE A 448 25.64 18.50 19.48
CA ILE A 448 24.31 18.39 20.07
C ILE A 448 24.38 18.90 21.50
N GLU A 449 23.51 19.86 21.82
CA GLU A 449 23.36 20.42 23.16
C GLU A 449 21.87 20.63 23.46
N GLY A 450 21.43 20.21 24.66
CA GLY A 450 20.04 20.30 25.07
C GLY A 450 19.05 19.62 24.13
N GLY A 451 19.47 18.53 23.47
CA GLY A 451 18.64 17.77 22.51
C GLY A 451 18.43 18.45 21.15
N LYS A 452 19.26 19.43 20.78
CA LYS A 452 19.22 20.14 19.49
C LYS A 452 20.60 20.14 18.82
N ILE A 453 20.63 20.18 17.49
CA ILE A 453 21.87 20.43 16.74
C ILE A 453 22.21 21.92 16.85
N THR A 454 23.28 22.24 17.55
CA THR A 454 23.78 23.61 17.67
C THR A 454 24.80 23.95 16.59
N ASP A 455 25.54 22.95 16.11
CA ASP A 455 26.50 23.16 15.03
C ASP A 455 26.76 21.96 14.12
N ILE A 456 27.14 22.24 12.87
CA ILE A 456 27.54 21.24 11.87
C ILE A 456 28.82 21.74 11.19
N THR A 457 29.93 21.08 11.46
CA THR A 457 31.27 21.50 11.09
C THR A 457 32.06 20.37 10.43
N GLU A 458 33.29 20.67 10.01
CA GLU A 458 34.22 19.71 9.42
C GLU A 458 33.65 18.94 8.21
N ILE A 459 32.78 19.58 7.42
CA ILE A 459 32.13 18.97 6.24
C ILE A 459 33.13 18.85 5.10
N ASN A 460 33.77 17.68 4.98
CA ASN A 460 34.89 17.46 4.07
C ASN A 460 34.74 16.18 3.24
N GLY A 461 35.21 16.24 1.99
CA GLY A 461 35.30 15.07 1.11
C GLY A 461 36.69 14.42 1.19
N SER A 462 36.77 13.09 1.13
CA SER A 462 38.01 12.32 1.17
C SER A 462 37.92 11.02 0.36
N GLY A 463 39.07 10.37 0.14
CA GLY A 463 39.19 9.10 -0.59
C GLY A 463 39.87 9.23 -1.96
N GLU A 464 40.31 8.10 -2.53
CA GLU A 464 41.15 8.06 -3.75
C GLU A 464 40.50 8.70 -4.99
N GLN A 465 39.17 8.78 -5.01
CA GLN A 465 38.41 9.29 -6.15
C GLN A 465 37.91 10.73 -5.95
N TYR A 466 38.17 11.33 -4.78
CA TYR A 466 37.85 12.73 -4.49
C TYR A 466 38.82 13.67 -5.22
N ILE A 467 38.29 14.62 -5.99
CA ILE A 467 39.11 15.64 -6.65
C ILE A 467 38.75 17.04 -6.15
N SER A 468 39.67 17.99 -6.26
CA SER A 468 39.45 19.39 -5.82
C SER A 468 38.23 20.05 -6.46
N ALA A 469 37.81 19.60 -7.65
CA ALA A 469 36.60 20.06 -8.31
C ALA A 469 35.30 19.64 -7.59
N ASP A 470 35.35 18.63 -6.72
CA ASP A 470 34.19 18.16 -5.94
C ASP A 470 33.91 19.03 -4.71
N SER A 471 34.94 19.72 -4.21
CA SER A 471 34.82 20.67 -3.08
C SER A 471 33.79 21.77 -3.35
N ARG A 472 33.57 22.14 -4.62
CA ARG A 472 32.54 23.13 -5.00
C ARG A 472 31.11 22.63 -4.73
N PHE A 473 30.85 21.33 -4.87
CA PHE A 473 29.52 20.77 -4.64
C PHE A 473 29.22 20.67 -3.15
N ILE A 474 30.23 20.34 -2.35
CA ILE A 474 30.15 20.41 -0.89
C ILE A 474 29.91 21.86 -0.48
N SER A 475 30.69 22.82 -1.00
CA SER A 475 30.53 24.24 -0.71
C SER A 475 29.12 24.75 -1.03
N TRP A 476 28.54 24.38 -2.18
CA TRP A 476 27.15 24.75 -2.50
C TRP A 476 26.13 24.12 -1.55
N ALA A 477 26.33 22.87 -1.13
CA ALA A 477 25.43 22.24 -0.17
C ALA A 477 25.51 22.88 1.22
N VAL A 478 26.71 23.31 1.65
CA VAL A 478 26.98 23.91 2.96
C VAL A 478 26.57 25.39 3.03
N ASN A 479 26.82 26.15 1.98
CA ASN A 479 26.63 27.61 1.96
C ASN A 479 25.40 28.05 1.14
N GLY A 480 24.72 27.11 0.48
CA GLY A 480 23.66 27.43 -0.46
C GLY A 480 24.20 27.85 -1.83
N LYS A 481 23.29 28.15 -2.76
CA LYS A 481 23.66 28.53 -4.13
C LYS A 481 22.63 29.46 -4.75
N GLY A 482 23.04 30.67 -5.09
CA GLY A 482 22.09 31.71 -5.52
C GLY A 482 21.16 32.06 -4.37
N ASN A 483 19.85 31.91 -4.58
CA ASN A 483 18.82 32.15 -3.54
C ASN A 483 18.41 30.87 -2.78
N GLU A 484 19.05 29.73 -3.04
CA GLU A 484 18.74 28.47 -2.38
C GLU A 484 19.38 28.41 -0.99
N ILE A 485 18.57 28.12 0.03
CA ILE A 485 18.99 27.96 1.43
C ILE A 485 19.88 26.72 1.54
N SER A 486 20.97 26.82 2.33
CA SER A 486 21.88 25.70 2.48
C SER A 486 21.27 24.51 3.23
N VAL A 487 21.84 23.33 3.03
CA VAL A 487 21.42 22.12 3.75
C VAL A 487 21.67 22.27 5.26
N VAL A 488 22.77 22.92 5.64
CA VAL A 488 23.12 23.15 7.05
C VAL A 488 22.12 24.09 7.73
N GLU A 489 21.75 25.18 7.07
CA GLU A 489 20.74 26.12 7.59
C GLU A 489 19.37 25.47 7.71
N GLN A 490 18.96 24.67 6.71
CA GLN A 490 17.71 23.92 6.76
C GLN A 490 17.67 22.92 7.92
N ILE A 491 18.78 22.21 8.18
CA ILE A 491 18.87 21.27 9.31
C ILE A 491 18.80 22.02 10.64
N LYS A 492 19.55 23.12 10.82
CA LYS A 492 19.53 23.92 12.05
C LYS A 492 18.17 24.56 12.31
N ALA A 493 17.37 24.80 11.27
CA ALA A 493 16.02 25.34 11.37
C ALA A 493 14.95 24.30 11.80
N LEU A 494 15.29 23.01 11.87
CA LEU A 494 14.34 21.96 12.28
C LEU A 494 13.98 22.11 13.76
N LYS A 495 12.67 22.12 14.06
CA LYS A 495 12.16 22.19 15.44
C LYS A 495 12.35 20.89 16.23
N ASP A 496 12.46 19.77 15.53
CA ASP A 496 12.66 18.44 16.10
C ASP A 496 13.75 17.72 15.31
N ILE A 497 14.80 17.31 16.04
CA ILE A 497 15.98 16.63 15.52
C ILE A 497 15.64 15.27 14.87
N ASN A 498 14.50 14.66 15.20
CA ASN A 498 14.03 13.42 14.57
C ASN A 498 13.56 13.61 13.11
N ASN A 499 13.38 14.85 12.66
CA ASN A 499 12.87 15.14 11.33
C ASN A 499 13.98 15.28 10.28
N ILE A 500 15.24 15.03 10.62
CA ILE A 500 16.38 15.07 9.69
C ILE A 500 16.21 13.95 8.66
N SER A 501 15.78 14.33 7.46
CA SER A 501 15.63 13.41 6.34
C SER A 501 15.67 14.16 5.02
N ASN A 502 15.99 13.46 3.93
CA ASN A 502 15.96 13.99 2.56
C ASN A 502 14.54 14.40 2.09
N GLY A 503 13.50 14.20 2.89
CA GLY A 503 12.13 14.65 2.62
C GLY A 503 11.75 15.96 3.31
N ASN A 504 12.51 16.37 4.32
CA ASN A 504 12.29 17.61 5.09
C ASN A 504 13.41 18.64 4.87
N VAL A 505 14.52 18.22 4.25
CA VAL A 505 15.65 19.07 3.88
C VAL A 505 15.84 18.96 2.37
N ASP A 506 15.65 20.07 1.67
CA ASP A 506 15.76 20.17 0.23
C ASP A 506 17.22 20.19 -0.21
N ALA A 507 17.53 19.44 -1.27
CA ALA A 507 18.86 19.41 -1.84
C ALA A 507 19.15 20.66 -2.69
N VAL A 508 20.37 21.19 -2.56
CA VAL A 508 20.83 22.33 -3.36
C VAL A 508 21.10 21.91 -4.81
N SER A 509 20.68 22.75 -5.77
CA SER A 509 20.75 22.49 -7.19
C SER A 509 22.18 22.32 -7.68
N ARG A 510 22.41 21.27 -8.48
CA ARG A 510 23.75 20.82 -8.92
C ARG A 510 24.68 20.33 -7.80
N ALA A 511 24.21 20.25 -6.55
CA ALA A 511 24.93 19.68 -5.41
C ALA A 511 24.15 18.53 -4.75
N THR A 512 23.31 17.83 -5.52
CA THR A 512 22.33 16.88 -4.99
C THR A 512 22.95 15.71 -4.23
N TYR A 513 24.07 15.17 -4.70
CA TYR A 513 24.76 14.07 -4.00
C TYR A 513 25.40 14.55 -2.69
N SER A 514 26.13 15.67 -2.73
CA SER A 514 26.73 16.27 -1.52
C SER A 514 25.65 16.70 -0.51
N SER A 515 24.53 17.25 -0.97
CA SER A 515 23.40 17.64 -0.13
C SER A 515 22.81 16.44 0.61
N LYS A 516 22.51 15.35 -0.12
CA LYS A 516 21.96 14.12 0.47
C LYS A 516 22.96 13.45 1.40
N ALA A 517 24.24 13.45 1.05
CA ALA A 517 25.29 12.88 1.87
C ALA A 517 25.44 13.65 3.20
N ILE A 518 25.36 14.98 3.19
CA ILE A 518 25.37 15.79 4.43
C ILE A 518 24.18 15.43 5.32
N VAL A 519 22.95 15.36 4.76
CA VAL A 519 21.75 14.99 5.53
C VAL A 519 21.88 13.60 6.15
N ILE A 520 22.40 12.61 5.41
CA ILE A 520 22.57 11.24 5.90
C ILE A 520 23.66 11.19 6.98
N ALA A 521 24.80 11.84 6.77
CA ALA A 521 25.88 11.86 7.73
C ALA A 521 25.45 12.55 9.05
N VAL A 522 24.70 13.65 8.96
CA VAL A 522 24.16 14.32 10.14
C VAL A 522 23.13 13.43 10.85
N PHE A 523 22.28 12.71 10.12
CA PHE A 523 21.37 11.73 10.71
C PHE A 523 22.14 10.64 11.45
N GLU A 524 23.17 10.04 10.85
CA GLU A 524 23.98 9.00 11.49
C GLU A 524 24.73 9.50 12.74
N ALA A 525 25.20 10.76 12.73
CA ALA A 525 25.80 11.40 13.91
C ALA A 525 24.76 11.61 15.03
N VAL A 526 23.52 11.97 14.70
CA VAL A 526 22.42 12.11 15.68
C VAL A 526 21.98 10.77 16.26
N GLU A 527 21.96 9.70 15.46
CA GLU A 527 21.63 8.36 15.95
C GLU A 527 22.62 7.89 17.04
N GLN A 528 23.92 8.24 16.91
CA GLN A 528 24.94 7.94 17.94
C GLN A 528 24.69 8.68 19.27
N ALA A 529 23.95 9.78 19.24
CA ALA A 529 23.65 10.57 20.43
C ALA A 529 22.42 10.08 21.19
N LYS A 530 21.63 9.13 20.64
CA LYS A 530 20.42 8.63 21.30
C LYS A 530 20.76 7.86 22.58
N VAL A 531 20.04 8.17 23.65
CA VAL A 531 20.08 7.39 24.89
C VAL A 531 19.07 6.25 24.73
N GLU A 532 19.50 5.00 24.97
CA GLU A 532 18.66 3.79 24.93
C GLU A 532 17.63 3.74 26.06
#